data_AF-A0A9E2ILC8-F1
#
_entry.id   AF-A0A9E2ILC8-F1
#
_cell.length_a   1.000
_cell.length_b   1.000
_cell.length_c   1.000
_cell.angle_alpha   90.00
_cell.angle_beta   90.00
_cell.angle_gamma   90.00
#
_symmetry.space_group_name_H-M   'P 1'
#
loop_
_entity.id
_entity.type
_entity.pdbx_description
1 polymer ?
#
loop_
_entity_poly.entity_id
_entity_poly.type
_entity_poly.pdbx_seq_one_letter_code
_entity_poly.pdbx_strand_id
1 'polypeptide(L)'
;MNIYLLFILTIIIGEYLLNVFVESLNVRSASPRLPEEFSGFYDSEKYRRSQEYLTVNTHFSLFKSTFFTIVTVSFILAGGFNVFDTLARAVSSNQ
;
A
#
# COMPACT_ATOMS: atom_id res chain seq x y z
N MET A 1 22.44 16.90 4.76
CA MET A 1 21.32 15.94 4.57
C MET A 1 21.45 14.87 5.63
N ASN A 2 20.41 14.64 6.44
CA ASN A 2 20.48 13.66 7.53
C ASN A 2 20.49 12.25 6.93
N ILE A 3 21.57 11.49 7.13
CA ILE A 3 21.73 10.14 6.56
C ILE A 3 20.59 9.20 6.99
N TYR A 4 20.08 9.38 8.22
CA TYR A 4 18.95 8.62 8.72
C TYR A 4 17.65 8.93 7.98
N LEU A 5 17.42 10.21 7.63
CA LEU A 5 16.26 10.60 6.83
C LEU A 5 16.30 9.96 5.44
N LEU A 6 17.46 9.98 4.79
CA LEU A 6 17.63 9.34 3.48
C LEU A 6 17.32 7.84 3.56
N PHE A 7 17.87 7.16 4.57
CA PHE A 7 17.65 5.73 4.78
C PHE A 7 16.16 5.39 4.99
N ILE A 8 15.45 6.16 5.84
CA ILE A 8 14.02 5.97 6.09
C ILE A 8 13.22 6.17 4.79
N LEU A 9 13.49 7.24 4.04
CA LEU A 9 12.78 7.50 2.78
C LEU A 9 13.04 6.40 1.75
N THR A 10 14.27 5.90 1.64
CA THR A 10 14.60 4.78 0.75
C THR A 10 13.82 3.52 1.10
N ILE A 11 13.68 3.19 2.39
CA ILE A 11 12.91 2.02 2.81
C ILE A 11 11.44 2.19 2.48
N ILE A 12 10.83 3.33 2.82
CA ILE A 12 9.41 3.59 2.56
C ILE A 12 9.10 3.55 1.06
N ILE A 13 9.92 4.24 0.26
CA ILE A 13 9.73 4.27 -1.20
C ILE A 13 9.99 2.88 -1.79
N GLY A 14 11.03 2.19 -1.34
CA GLY A 14 11.37 0.85 -1.81
C GLY A 14 10.26 -0.18 -1.52
N GLU A 15 9.70 -0.15 -0.32
CA GLU A 15 8.57 -1.00 0.08
C GLU A 15 7.35 -0.71 -0.79
N TYR A 16 6.99 0.57 -0.97
CA TYR A 16 5.87 0.96 -1.82
C TYR A 16 6.05 0.50 -3.28
N LEU A 17 7.25 0.69 -3.85
CA LEU A 17 7.56 0.24 -5.21
C LEU A 17 7.46 -1.28 -5.36
N LEU A 18 7.96 -2.03 -4.37
CA LEU A 18 7.85 -3.48 -4.36
C LEU A 18 6.38 -3.92 -4.27
N ASN A 19 5.58 -3.28 -3.43
CA ASN A 19 4.15 -3.56 -3.32
C ASN A 19 3.42 -3.31 -4.65
N VAL A 20 3.66 -2.15 -5.28
CA VAL A 20 3.09 -1.83 -6.60
C VAL A 20 3.49 -2.87 -7.65
N PHE A 21 4.75 -3.30 -7.64
CA PHE A 21 5.26 -4.31 -8.55
C PHE A 21 4.54 -5.66 -8.36
N VAL A 22 4.45 -6.16 -7.12
CA VAL A 22 3.81 -7.44 -6.82
C VAL A 22 2.32 -7.41 -7.16
N GLU A 23 1.60 -6.36 -6.77
CA GLU A 23 0.17 -6.21 -7.05
C GLU A 23 -0.11 -6.10 -8.56
N SER A 24 0.76 -5.40 -9.30
CA SER A 24 0.66 -5.34 -10.77
C SER A 24 0.83 -6.71 -11.41
N LEU A 25 1.77 -7.52 -10.92
CA LEU A 25 1.96 -8.89 -11.40
C LEU A 25 0.78 -9.79 -11.05
N ASN A 26 0.22 -9.66 -9.84
CA ASN A 26 -0.96 -10.43 -9.41
C ASN A 26 -2.14 -10.20 -10.37
N VAL A 27 -2.49 -8.94 -10.63
CA VAL A 27 -3.60 -8.60 -11.54
C VAL A 27 -3.28 -9.02 -12.98
N ARG A 28 -2.03 -8.88 -13.43
CA ARG A 28 -1.63 -9.36 -14.77
C ARG A 28 -1.75 -10.87 -14.94
N SER A 29 -1.52 -11.62 -13.88
CA SER A 29 -1.67 -13.08 -13.87
C SER A 29 -3.13 -13.55 -13.69
N ALA A 30 -4.03 -12.65 -13.27
CA ALA A 30 -5.44 -12.96 -13.06
C ALA A 30 -6.10 -13.36 -14.39
N SER A 31 -6.51 -14.62 -14.49
CA SER A 31 -7.21 -15.16 -15.66
C SER A 31 -8.66 -15.47 -15.28
N PRO A 32 -9.66 -14.95 -16.02
CA PRO A 32 -11.07 -15.26 -15.75
C PRO A 32 -11.45 -16.69 -16.15
N ARG A 33 -10.58 -17.40 -16.89
CA ARG A 33 -10.82 -18.79 -17.31
C ARG A 33 -10.23 -19.73 -16.27
N LEU A 34 -11.06 -20.63 -15.75
CA LEU A 34 -10.63 -21.71 -14.88
C LEU A 34 -9.75 -22.68 -15.69
N PRO A 35 -8.53 -23.02 -15.21
CA PRO A 35 -7.70 -24.02 -15.87
C PRO A 35 -8.38 -25.39 -15.87
N GLU A 36 -8.19 -26.17 -16.94
CA GLU A 36 -8.82 -27.50 -17.10
C GLU A 36 -8.51 -28.46 -15.96
N GLU A 37 -7.31 -28.34 -15.38
CA GLU A 37 -6.84 -29.11 -14.21
C GLU A 37 -7.75 -28.97 -12.98
N PHE A 38 -8.46 -27.84 -12.86
CA PHE A 38 -9.39 -27.55 -11.76
C PHE A 38 -10.86 -27.75 -12.16
N SER A 39 -11.12 -28.14 -13.42
CA SER A 39 -12.46 -28.42 -13.92
C SER A 39 -13.08 -29.59 -13.14
N GLY A 40 -14.29 -29.41 -12.62
CA GLY A 40 -14.97 -30.40 -11.78
C GLY A 40 -14.61 -30.37 -10.29
N PHE A 41 -13.52 -29.70 -9.90
CA PHE A 41 -13.15 -29.47 -8.49
C PHE A 41 -13.55 -28.09 -8.00
N TYR A 42 -13.58 -27.10 -8.91
CA TYR A 42 -13.91 -25.72 -8.60
C TYR A 42 -15.09 -25.22 -9.45
N ASP A 43 -15.93 -24.42 -8.82
CA ASP A 43 -17.03 -23.72 -9.49
C ASP A 43 -16.48 -22.56 -10.33
N SER A 44 -16.77 -22.58 -11.63
CA SER A 44 -16.25 -21.60 -12.59
C SER A 44 -16.80 -20.19 -12.36
N GLU A 45 -18.04 -20.06 -11.87
CA GLU A 45 -18.63 -18.77 -11.55
C GLU A 45 -17.97 -18.16 -10.31
N LYS A 46 -17.78 -18.96 -9.25
CA LYS A 46 -17.08 -18.52 -8.04
C LYS A 46 -15.63 -18.15 -8.32
N TYR A 47 -14.94 -18.92 -9.18
CA TYR A 47 -13.59 -18.60 -9.61
C TYR A 47 -13.55 -17.24 -10.32
N ARG A 48 -14.42 -17.03 -11.32
CA ARG A 48 -14.52 -15.75 -12.04
C ARG A 48 -14.78 -14.58 -11.11
N ARG A 49 -15.74 -14.71 -10.17
CA ARG A 49 -16.03 -13.68 -9.17
C ARG A 49 -14.83 -13.37 -8.28
N SER A 50 -14.04 -14.39 -7.91
CA SER A 50 -12.83 -14.20 -7.11
C SER A 50 -11.76 -13.42 -7.86
N GLN A 51 -11.62 -13.64 -9.18
CA GLN A 51 -10.68 -12.89 -10.04
C GLN A 51 -11.13 -11.42 -10.24
N GLU A 52 -12.43 -11.20 -10.41
CA GLU A 52 -13.01 -9.85 -10.46
C GLU A 52 -12.79 -9.10 -9.14
N TYR A 53 -13.02 -9.77 -8.01
CA TYR A 53 -12.74 -9.22 -6.68
C TYR A 53 -11.26 -8.88 -6.49
N LEU A 54 -10.35 -9.78 -6.88
CA LEU A 54 -8.91 -9.54 -6.83
C LEU A 54 -8.56 -8.25 -7.60
N THR A 55 -9.06 -8.11 -8.83
CA THR A 55 -8.77 -6.95 -9.68
C THR A 55 -9.23 -5.65 -9.04
N VAL A 56 -10.50 -5.59 -8.62
CA VAL A 56 -11.08 -4.37 -8.03
C VAL A 56 -10.40 -4.02 -6.70
N ASN A 57 -10.16 -5.03 -5.86
CA ASN A 57 -9.53 -4.84 -4.56
C ASN A 57 -8.07 -4.39 -4.70
N THR A 58 -7.31 -4.94 -5.66
CA THR A 58 -5.94 -4.50 -5.93
C THR A 58 -5.90 -3.05 -6.39
N HIS A 59 -6.79 -2.61 -7.29
CA HIS A 59 -6.84 -1.20 -7.70
C HIS A 59 -7.12 -0.26 -6.52
N PHE A 60 -8.06 -0.62 -5.65
CA PHE A 60 -8.37 0.16 -4.46
C PHE A 60 -7.22 0.15 -3.45
N SER A 61 -6.58 -1.00 -3.24
CA SER A 61 -5.41 -1.17 -2.38
C SER A 61 -4.26 -0.29 -2.85
N LEU A 62 -3.97 -0.30 -4.15
CA LEU A 62 -2.92 0.54 -4.75
C LEU A 62 -3.22 2.03 -4.52
N PHE A 63 -4.44 2.49 -4.82
CA PHE A 63 -4.84 3.88 -4.58
C PHE A 63 -4.64 4.30 -3.12
N LYS A 64 -5.11 3.46 -2.18
CA LYS A 64 -4.92 3.69 -0.74
C LYS A 64 -3.43 3.77 -0.40
N SER A 65 -2.63 2.82 -0.87
CA SER A 65 -1.20 2.75 -0.57
C SER A 65 -0.46 3.98 -1.09
N THR A 66 -0.77 4.45 -2.30
CA THR A 66 -0.19 5.65 -2.90
C THR A 66 -0.52 6.88 -2.06
N PHE A 67 -1.81 7.04 -1.70
CA PHE A 67 -2.25 8.17 -0.88
C PHE A 67 -1.51 8.22 0.46
N PHE A 68 -1.50 7.11 1.22
CA PHE A 68 -0.83 7.08 2.53
C PHE A 68 0.68 7.22 2.43
N THR A 69 1.31 6.69 1.38
CA THR A 69 2.75 6.87 1.15
C THR A 69 3.08 8.33 0.91
N ILE A 70 2.32 9.03 0.06
CA ILE A 70 2.49 10.47 -0.20
C ILE A 70 2.29 11.27 1.08
N VAL A 71 1.22 11.00 1.84
CA VAL A 71 0.96 11.69 3.12
C VAL A 71 2.11 11.46 4.10
N THR A 72 2.59 10.23 4.24
CA THR A 72 3.67 9.88 5.15
C THR A 72 4.99 10.56 4.77
N VAL A 73 5.39 10.47 3.49
CA VAL A 73 6.60 11.14 3.00
C VAL A 73 6.51 12.65 3.18
N SER A 74 5.37 13.25 2.83
CA SER A 74 5.14 14.70 2.99
C SER A 74 5.19 15.11 4.45
N PHE A 75 4.59 14.33 5.36
CA PHE A 75 4.62 14.56 6.80
C PHE A 75 6.05 14.56 7.35
N ILE A 76 6.86 13.57 6.94
CA ILE A 76 8.26 13.46 7.35
C ILE A 76 9.07 14.66 6.86
N LEU A 77 8.93 15.00 5.56
CA LEU A 77 9.67 16.11 4.95
C LEU A 77 9.26 17.48 5.50
N ALA A 78 7.99 17.65 5.87
CA ALA A 78 7.49 18.86 6.52
C ALA A 78 7.89 18.98 8.00
N GLY A 79 8.58 17.97 8.56
CA GLY A 79 8.96 17.97 9.98
C GLY A 79 7.77 17.78 10.92
N GLY A 80 6.73 17.05 10.49
CA GLY A 80 5.49 16.86 11.24
C GLY A 80 5.71 16.34 12.66
N PHE A 81 6.72 15.51 12.90
CA PHE A 81 7.09 15.07 14.25
C PHE A 81 7.40 16.24 15.19
N ASN A 82 8.16 17.24 14.74
CA ASN A 82 8.49 18.40 15.56
C ASN A 82 7.26 19.26 15.88
N VAL A 83 6.30 19.35 14.94
CA VAL A 83 5.03 20.05 15.16
C VAL A 83 4.24 19.38 16.27
N PHE A 84 4.04 18.06 16.19
CA PHE A 84 3.30 17.32 17.20
C PHE A 84 4.02 17.30 18.55
N ASP A 85 5.34 17.21 18.55
CA ASP A 85 6.17 17.26 19.75
C ASP A 85 6.05 18.61 20.48
N THR A 86 6.04 19.72 19.72
CA THR A 86 5.83 21.06 20.27
C THR A 86 4.41 21.25 20.79
N LEU A 87 3.39 20.75 20.08
CA LEU A 87 2.00 20.78 20.54
C LEU A 87 1.82 19.96 21.82
N ALA A 88 2.40 18.76 21.90
CA ALA A 88 2.34 17.91 23.08
C ALA A 88 2.98 18.59 24.29
N ARG A 89 4.16 19.21 24.09
CA ARG A 89 4.82 20.00 25.14
C ARG A 89 3.95 21.17 25.59
N ALA A 90 3.39 21.95 24.66
CA ALA A 90 2.54 23.09 24.99
C ALA A 90 1.31 22.70 25.82
N VAL A 91 0.67 21.57 25.50
CA VAL A 91 -0.45 21.03 26.29
C VAL A 91 0.02 20.55 27.66
N SER A 92 1.16 19.86 27.73
CA SER A 92 1.70 19.35 28.99
C SER A 92 2.20 20.44 29.95
N SER A 93 2.74 21.55 29.41
CA SER A 93 3.22 22.68 30.20
C SER A 93 2.11 23.63 30.65
N ASN A 94 0.89 23.42 30.16
CA ASN A 94 -0.29 24.21 30.51
C ASN A 94 -1.15 23.53 31.60
N GLN A 95 -0.54 22.60 32.35
CA GLN A 95 -1.02 22.06 33.63
C GLN A 95 -0.15 22.54 34.78
#